data_AF-A0A3C2B1H3-F1
#
_entry.id   AF-A0A3C2B1H3-F1
#
_cell.length_a   1.000
_cell.length_b   1.000
_cell.length_c   1.000
_cell.angle_alpha   90.00
_cell.angle_beta   90.00
_cell.angle_gamma   90.00
#
_symmetry.space_group_name_H-M   'P 1'
#
loop_
_entity.id
_entity.type
_entity.pdbx_description
1 polymer ?
#
loop_
_entity_poly.entity_id
_entity_poly.type
_entity_poly.pdbx_seq_one_letter_code
_entity_poly.pdbx_strand_id
1 'polypeptide(L)'
;MGKTVAMDNMNHSDPSCELCEAARVTEWFYEDDMCWVAECEACFVPMVVWKRHDPNPPEEVRVVLIAHLSRIVETHFEYEFWVDQVLRTIPTHWHAHARPKGGFSGYGLRRRKP
;
A
#
# COMPACT_ATOMS: atom_id res chain seq x y z
N MET A 1 31.32 29.26 11.74
CA MET A 1 31.28 27.89 12.32
C MET A 1 30.09 27.16 11.70
N GLY A 2 30.35 26.34 10.68
CA GLY A 2 29.32 25.57 10.01
C GLY A 2 28.82 24.44 10.91
N LYS A 3 27.49 24.31 11.02
CA LYS A 3 26.88 23.04 11.37
C LYS A 3 26.56 22.35 10.06
N THR A 4 27.40 21.38 9.73
CA THR A 4 27.19 20.41 8.66
C THR A 4 25.79 19.81 8.82
N VAL A 5 24.93 20.02 7.82
CA VAL A 5 23.73 19.22 7.61
C VAL A 5 24.24 17.81 7.37
N ALA A 6 23.94 16.88 8.28
CA ALA A 6 24.31 15.49 8.12
C ALA A 6 23.71 14.99 6.80
N MET A 7 24.60 14.54 5.93
CA MET A 7 24.31 14.02 4.60
C MET A 7 23.49 12.74 4.69
N ASP A 8 22.51 12.65 3.79
CA ASP A 8 21.67 11.50 3.50
C ASP A 8 22.47 10.19 3.49
N ASN A 9 22.11 9.26 4.39
CA ASN A 9 22.47 7.85 4.30
C ASN A 9 21.67 7.06 5.34
N MET A 10 20.45 6.64 5.02
CA MET A 10 19.79 5.57 5.77
C MET A 10 18.89 4.79 4.82
N ASN A 11 19.16 3.49 4.74
CA ASN A 11 18.34 2.51 4.05
C ASN A 11 16.88 2.67 4.52
N HIS A 12 15.97 2.99 3.60
CA HIS A 12 14.55 3.24 3.91
C HIS A 12 13.74 1.93 4.02
N SER A 13 14.38 0.82 4.38
CA SER A 13 13.81 -0.53 4.44
C SER A 13 14.27 -1.25 5.71
N ASP A 14 13.37 -1.98 6.35
CA ASP A 14 13.64 -2.81 7.53
C ASP A 14 13.60 -4.31 7.14
N PRO A 15 14.69 -5.08 7.33
CA PRO A 15 14.73 -6.50 6.97
C PRO A 15 13.80 -7.38 7.82
N SER A 16 13.28 -6.86 8.94
CA SER A 16 12.29 -7.55 9.78
C SER A 16 10.84 -7.25 9.38
N CYS A 17 10.63 -6.39 8.38
CA CYS A 17 9.31 -5.99 7.91
C CYS A 17 8.91 -6.74 6.63
N GLU A 18 7.82 -7.50 6.72
CA GLU A 18 7.27 -8.26 5.58
C GLU A 18 6.89 -7.36 4.38
N LEU A 19 6.50 -6.11 4.64
CA LEU A 19 6.19 -5.14 3.58
C LEU A 19 7.45 -4.58 2.90
N CYS A 20 8.59 -4.54 3.60
CA CYS A 20 9.88 -4.22 3.00
C CYS A 20 10.44 -5.39 2.18
N GLU A 21 10.22 -6.63 2.62
CA GLU A 21 10.57 -7.82 1.85
C GLU A 21 9.82 -7.87 0.51
N ALA A 22 8.56 -7.44 0.51
CA ALA A 22 7.70 -7.36 -0.68
C ALA A 22 7.62 -8.70 -1.45
N ALA A 23 7.53 -9.81 -0.70
CA ALA A 23 7.38 -11.13 -1.28
C ALA A 23 6.10 -11.22 -2.15
N ARG A 24 6.24 -11.73 -3.38
CA ARG A 24 5.15 -11.83 -4.35
C ARG A 24 4.29 -13.08 -4.14
N VAL A 25 3.62 -13.16 -3.01
CA VAL A 25 2.79 -14.31 -2.61
C VAL A 25 1.33 -14.24 -3.09
N THR A 26 0.85 -13.05 -3.41
CA THR A 26 -0.50 -12.79 -3.96
C THR A 26 -0.42 -12.14 -5.35
N GLU A 27 -1.57 -11.85 -5.96
CA GLU A 27 -1.63 -11.13 -7.23
C GLU A 27 -1.11 -9.70 -7.09
N TRP A 28 -0.21 -9.30 -7.99
CA TRP A 28 0.32 -7.94 -8.10
C TRP A 28 -0.32 -7.21 -9.27
N PHE A 29 -0.73 -5.96 -9.04
CA PHE A 29 -1.39 -5.12 -10.04
C PHE A 29 -0.50 -3.99 -10.57
N TYR A 30 0.38 -3.48 -9.71
CA TYR A 30 1.19 -2.31 -10.03
C TYR A 30 2.46 -2.27 -9.19
N GLU A 31 3.53 -1.74 -9.75
CA GLU A 31 4.75 -1.39 -9.05
C GLU A 31 5.47 -0.25 -9.79
N ASP A 32 5.97 0.72 -9.04
CA ASP A 32 6.89 1.76 -9.50
C ASP A 32 7.95 2.06 -8.43
N ASP A 33 8.70 3.15 -8.59
CA ASP A 33 9.73 3.53 -7.61
C ASP A 33 9.16 3.96 -6.25
N MET A 34 7.89 4.36 -6.18
CA MET A 34 7.26 4.87 -4.96
C MET A 34 6.51 3.77 -4.21
N CYS A 35 5.82 2.87 -4.89
CA CYS A 35 4.86 1.95 -4.28
C CYS A 35 4.70 0.65 -5.04
N TRP A 36 3.96 -0.26 -4.43
CA TRP A 36 3.36 -1.40 -5.10
C TRP A 36 1.91 -1.58 -4.67
N VAL A 37 1.11 -2.16 -5.55
CA VAL A 37 -0.30 -2.50 -5.30
C VAL A 37 -0.50 -3.99 -5.57
N ALA A 38 -0.95 -4.72 -4.56
CA ALA A 38 -1.19 -6.15 -4.61
C ALA A 38 -2.44 -6.53 -3.81
N GLU A 39 -2.94 -7.74 -3.98
CA GLU A 39 -3.97 -8.28 -3.09
C GLU A 39 -3.37 -8.59 -1.72
N CYS A 40 -4.03 -8.16 -0.64
CA CYS A 40 -3.59 -8.51 0.71
C CYS A 40 -3.92 -9.97 1.04
N GLU A 41 -2.94 -10.76 1.47
CA GLU A 41 -3.12 -12.16 1.87
C GLU A 41 -4.14 -12.34 3.01
N ALA A 42 -4.12 -11.46 4.01
CA ALA A 42 -5.01 -11.58 5.17
C ALA A 42 -6.46 -11.14 4.87
N CYS A 43 -6.63 -10.21 3.94
CA CYS A 43 -7.88 -9.48 3.76
C CYS A 43 -8.57 -9.74 2.41
N PHE A 44 -7.84 -10.25 1.42
CA PHE A 44 -8.31 -10.54 0.06
C PHE A 44 -8.84 -9.29 -0.68
N VAL A 45 -8.31 -8.10 -0.32
CA VAL A 45 -8.62 -6.82 -0.98
C VAL A 45 -7.32 -6.19 -1.48
N PRO A 46 -7.37 -5.38 -2.56
CA PRO A 46 -6.22 -4.59 -2.98
C PRO A 46 -5.68 -3.70 -1.86
N MET A 47 -4.36 -3.67 -1.70
CA MET A 47 -3.66 -2.76 -0.83
C MET A 47 -2.53 -2.08 -1.58
N VAL A 48 -2.30 -0.80 -1.27
CA VAL A 48 -1.11 -0.06 -1.68
C VAL A 48 -0.15 -0.01 -0.51
N VAL A 49 1.14 -0.18 -0.80
CA VAL A 49 2.22 -0.06 0.18
C VAL A 49 3.23 0.94 -0.32
N TRP A 50 3.58 1.89 0.52
CA TRP A 50 4.67 2.83 0.25
C TRP A 50 5.99 2.08 0.36
N LYS A 51 6.91 2.16 -0.60
CA LYS A 51 8.18 1.42 -0.54
C LYS A 51 9.11 1.86 0.60
N ARG A 52 8.97 3.11 1.07
CA ARG A 52 9.72 3.61 2.22
C ARG A 52 9.08 3.13 3.53
N HIS A 53 9.92 2.54 4.39
CA HIS A 53 9.58 2.13 5.75
C HIS A 53 9.42 3.35 6.65
N ASP A 54 8.22 3.89 6.66
CA ASP A 54 7.79 4.96 7.57
C ASP A 54 6.26 4.90 7.66
N PRO A 55 5.65 5.02 8.85
CA PRO A 55 4.19 5.00 8.98
C PRO A 55 3.53 6.35 8.67
N ASN A 56 4.31 7.42 8.43
CA ASN A 56 3.83 8.79 8.26
C ASN A 56 4.25 9.38 6.91
N PRO A 57 3.69 8.92 5.77
CA PRO A 57 3.96 9.56 4.50
C PRO A 57 3.52 11.04 4.52
N PRO A 58 4.28 11.94 3.88
CA PRO A 58 3.82 13.29 3.58
C PRO A 58 2.45 13.25 2.86
N GLU A 59 1.66 14.31 3.01
CA GLU A 59 0.29 14.33 2.49
C GLU A 59 0.24 14.14 0.97
N GLU A 60 1.14 14.78 0.25
CA GLU A 60 1.30 14.68 -1.19
C GLU A 60 1.63 13.24 -1.65
N VAL A 61 2.49 12.55 -0.89
CA VAL A 61 2.82 11.14 -1.14
C VAL A 61 1.58 10.29 -0.89
N ARG A 62 0.89 10.50 0.23
CA ARG A 62 -0.33 9.76 0.58
C ARG A 62 -1.42 9.89 -0.48
N VAL A 63 -1.62 11.08 -1.04
CA VAL A 63 -2.58 11.32 -2.13
C VAL A 63 -2.23 10.49 -3.37
N VAL A 64 -0.95 10.47 -3.76
CA VAL A 64 -0.48 9.68 -4.90
C VAL A 64 -0.69 8.17 -4.66
N LEU A 65 -0.31 7.66 -3.50
CA LEU A 65 -0.49 6.25 -3.14
C LEU A 65 -1.96 5.82 -3.20
N ILE A 66 -2.85 6.63 -2.66
CA ILE A 66 -4.31 6.38 -2.69
C ILE A 66 -4.84 6.44 -4.12
N ALA A 67 -4.33 7.33 -4.98
CA ALA A 67 -4.71 7.40 -6.38
C ALA A 67 -4.30 6.13 -7.15
N HIS A 68 -3.10 5.59 -6.91
CA HIS A 68 -2.68 4.31 -7.50
C HIS A 68 -3.61 3.17 -7.09
N LEU A 69 -3.91 3.05 -5.80
CA LEU A 69 -4.85 2.04 -5.30
C LEU A 69 -6.23 2.16 -5.97
N SER A 70 -6.77 3.39 -6.01
CA SER A 70 -8.09 3.66 -6.57
C SER A 70 -8.18 3.27 -8.04
N ARG A 71 -7.17 3.65 -8.84
CA ARG A 71 -7.07 3.28 -10.25
C ARG A 71 -7.06 1.76 -10.46
N ILE A 72 -6.34 1.02 -9.62
CA ILE A 72 -6.31 -0.45 -9.70
C ILE A 72 -7.69 -1.04 -9.40
N VAL A 73 -8.36 -0.57 -8.35
CA VAL A 73 -9.70 -1.06 -8.00
C VAL A 73 -10.68 -0.78 -9.13
N GLU A 74 -10.69 0.44 -9.67
CA GLU A 74 -11.54 0.84 -10.79
C GLU A 74 -11.30 0.01 -12.06
N THR A 75 -10.03 -0.34 -12.32
CA THR A 75 -9.64 -1.12 -13.51
C THR A 75 -9.98 -2.60 -13.37
N HIS A 76 -9.80 -3.19 -12.19
CA HIS A 76 -9.82 -4.65 -12.02
C HIS A 76 -11.05 -5.20 -11.28
N PHE A 77 -11.87 -4.35 -10.64
CA PHE A 77 -12.92 -4.80 -9.73
C PHE A 77 -14.27 -4.09 -9.92
N GLU A 78 -15.35 -4.79 -9.59
CA GLU A 78 -16.74 -4.34 -9.71
C GLU A 78 -17.38 -4.06 -8.35
N TYR A 79 -16.73 -3.24 -7.49
CA TYR A 79 -17.31 -2.85 -6.21
C TYR A 79 -17.01 -1.38 -5.85
N GLU A 80 -17.93 -0.76 -5.10
CA GLU A 80 -17.68 0.53 -4.44
C GLU A 80 -16.78 0.30 -3.23
N PHE A 81 -15.76 1.14 -3.05
CA PHE A 81 -14.79 0.96 -1.98
C PHE A 81 -14.62 2.22 -1.12
N TRP A 82 -14.02 2.02 0.05
CA TRP A 82 -13.45 3.07 0.88
C TRP A 82 -12.01 2.68 1.23
N VAL A 83 -11.18 3.68 1.54
CA VAL A 83 -9.75 3.45 1.81
C VAL A 83 -9.51 3.38 3.31
N ASP A 84 -9.14 2.20 3.79
CA ASP A 84 -8.74 1.94 5.17
C ASP A 84 -7.24 2.16 5.34
N GLN A 85 -6.87 3.19 6.09
CA GLN A 85 -5.48 3.57 6.37
C GLN A 85 -5.05 3.19 7.80
N VAL A 86 -5.87 2.44 8.54
CA VAL A 86 -5.53 2.04 9.91
C VAL A 86 -4.47 0.93 9.85
N LEU A 87 -3.25 1.27 10.23
CA LEU A 87 -2.10 0.37 10.25
C LEU A 87 -2.25 -0.61 11.42
N ARG A 88 -2.60 -1.87 11.13
CA ARG A 88 -2.89 -2.89 12.15
C ARG A 88 -1.65 -3.71 12.48
N THR A 89 -1.45 -4.83 11.78
CA THR A 89 -0.39 -5.81 12.09
C THR A 89 1.02 -5.24 11.88
N ILE A 90 1.18 -4.30 10.93
CA ILE A 90 2.47 -3.69 10.59
C ILE A 90 2.34 -2.17 10.79
N PRO A 91 2.31 -1.69 12.06
CA PRO A 91 2.02 -0.29 12.37
C PRO A 91 3.16 0.67 12.04
N THR A 92 4.35 0.14 11.72
CA THR A 92 5.57 0.92 11.44
C THR A 92 5.81 1.19 9.95
N HIS A 93 4.97 0.63 9.07
CA HIS A 93 5.14 0.76 7.62
C HIS A 93 3.79 1.10 6.98
N TRP A 94 3.70 2.28 6.37
CA TRP A 94 2.44 2.76 5.82
C TRP A 94 1.92 1.88 4.68
N HIS A 95 0.65 1.50 4.80
CA HIS A 95 -0.12 0.80 3.79
C HIS A 95 -1.60 1.16 3.93
N ALA A 96 -2.37 0.98 2.86
CA ALA A 96 -3.80 1.22 2.87
C ALA A 96 -4.56 0.17 2.04
N HIS A 97 -5.78 -0.16 2.46
CA HIS A 97 -6.62 -1.18 1.82
C HIS A 97 -7.86 -0.58 1.17
N ALA A 98 -8.22 -1.06 -0.02
CA ALA A 98 -9.48 -0.72 -0.69
C ALA A 98 -10.60 -1.67 -0.25
N ARG A 99 -11.24 -1.34 0.87
CA ARG A 99 -12.30 -2.16 1.48
C ARG A 99 -13.62 -1.98 0.73
N PRO A 100 -14.43 -3.03 0.53
CA PRO A 100 -15.75 -2.86 -0.03
C PRO A 100 -16.64 -2.02 0.89
N LYS A 101 -17.49 -1.17 0.31
CA LYS A 101 -18.49 -0.41 1.04
C LYS A 101 -19.43 -1.37 1.78
N GLY A 102 -19.58 -1.16 3.09
CA GLY A 102 -20.36 -2.04 3.95
C GLY A 102 -19.68 -3.37 4.33
N GLY A 103 -18.40 -3.57 4.01
CA GLY A 103 -17.65 -4.78 4.34
C GLY A 103 -16.20 -4.52 4.72
N PHE A 104 -15.48 -5.60 5.06
CA PHE A 104 -14.07 -5.56 5.46
C PHE A 104 -13.18 -6.48 4.62
N SER A 105 -13.55 -7.76 4.43
CA SER A 105 -12.78 -8.70 3.61
C SER A 105 -13.27 -8.73 2.16
N GLY A 106 -12.41 -9.20 1.27
CA GLY A 106 -12.69 -9.28 -0.17
C GLY A 106 -13.04 -10.66 -0.71
N TYR A 107 -13.40 -11.61 0.17
CA TYR A 107 -13.90 -12.91 -0.27
C TYR A 107 -15.09 -12.75 -1.22
N GLY A 108 -14.95 -13.25 -2.45
CA GLY A 108 -16.00 -13.21 -3.47
C GLY A 108 -16.18 -11.86 -4.16
N LEU A 109 -15.23 -10.92 -4.04
CA LEU A 109 -15.28 -9.68 -4.82
C LEU A 109 -15.26 -9.99 -6.32
N ARG A 110 -16.20 -9.37 -7.03
CA ARG A 110 -16.30 -9.53 -8.48
C ARG A 110 -15.13 -8.80 -9.16
N ARG A 111 -14.43 -9.53 -10.02
CA ARG A 111 -13.39 -9.00 -10.89
C ARG A 111 -14.01 -8.51 -12.21
N ARG A 112 -13.49 -7.42 -12.76
CA ARG A 112 -13.79 -7.01 -14.14
C ARG A 112 -13.13 -8.00 -15.09
N LYS A 113 -13.82 -8.35 -16.18
CA LYS A 113 -13.22 -9.16 -17.25
C LYS A 113 -12.17 -8.33 -18.01
N PRO A 114 -11.05 -8.94 -18.43
CA PRO A 114 -10.05 -8.28 -19.27
C PRO A 114 -10.65 -7.78 -20.59
#